data_AF-A0A075MUL0-F1
#
_entry.id   AF-A0A075MUL0-F1
#
_cell.length_a   1.000
_cell.length_b   1.000
_cell.length_c   1.000
_cell.angle_alpha   90.00
_cell.angle_beta   90.00
_cell.angle_gamma   90.00
#
_symmetry.space_group_name_H-M   'P 1'
#
loop_
_entity.id
_entity.type
_entity.pdbx_description
1 polymer ?
#
loop_
_entity_poly.entity_id
_entity_poly.type
_entity_poly.pdbx_seq_one_letter_code
_entity_poly.pdbx_strand_id
1 'polypeptide(L)'
;MCMEGRRTRKKINAAISMTTTTIPAFAVTIALLLIIAAVPAIALPSPAFAATFHISGEASCKALPLSGGNATWNSSEHQCAIPAGSALALSGNSAIAVDSGIVLVNQGAIQNSGGGAINIAAGAKIHNKGTFDNTGKVGGSGSILNDGVLNNAATIAISSPGGIENAKTGILSNSGFIHTGSLANAGTLFNSGVIDSKSHIENSGTIVNGGTIKSP
;
A
#
# COMPACT_ATOMS: atom_id res chain seq x y z
N MET A 1 57.73 78.41 26.87
CA MET A 1 59.18 78.37 27.19
C MET A 1 59.46 76.98 27.74
N CYS A 2 60.30 76.20 27.02
CA CYS A 2 61.18 75.09 27.48
C CYS A 2 60.62 74.12 28.55
N MET A 3 60.62 72.79 28.41
CA MET A 3 61.71 71.84 28.10
C MET A 3 61.10 70.46 28.49
N GLU A 4 61.14 69.41 27.66
CA GLU A 4 62.19 68.37 27.61
C GLU A 4 61.57 67.04 28.05
N GLY A 5 61.70 66.03 27.19
CA GLY A 5 61.12 64.70 27.41
C GLY A 5 61.95 63.80 28.33
N ARG A 6 61.37 62.66 28.70
CA ARG A 6 62.11 61.40 28.89
C ARG A 6 61.18 60.20 28.80
N ARG A 7 61.49 59.32 27.84
CA ARG A 7 61.00 57.94 27.75
C ARG A 7 61.53 57.12 28.93
N THR A 8 60.70 56.25 29.49
CA THR A 8 61.11 54.87 29.82
C THR A 8 59.92 53.91 29.79
N ARG A 9 60.17 52.72 29.22
CA ARG A 9 59.23 51.64 28.90
C ARG A 9 58.65 51.02 30.17
N LYS A 10 57.35 50.72 30.17
CA LYS A 10 56.75 49.79 31.14
C LYS A 10 56.13 48.61 30.39
N LYS A 11 56.73 47.44 30.59
CA LYS A 11 56.27 46.14 30.08
C LYS A 11 54.88 45.85 30.66
N ILE A 12 53.92 45.53 29.79
CA ILE A 12 52.60 45.03 30.19
C ILE A 12 52.71 43.50 30.13
N ASN A 13 52.98 42.87 31.27
CA ASN A 13 52.74 41.44 31.46
C ASN A 13 51.46 41.31 32.28
N ALA A 14 50.38 40.90 31.64
CA ALA A 14 49.12 40.57 32.28
C ALA A 14 49.33 39.31 33.15
N ALA A 15 49.19 39.46 34.47
CA ALA A 15 49.16 38.35 35.40
C ALA A 15 47.78 37.68 35.34
N ILE A 16 47.75 36.41 34.92
CA ILE A 16 46.59 35.54 35.01
C ILE A 16 46.43 35.15 36.48
N SER A 17 45.38 35.67 37.13
CA SER A 17 45.04 35.33 38.51
C SER A 17 44.32 33.98 38.53
N MET A 18 45.06 32.90 38.85
CA MET A 18 44.49 31.58 39.16
C MET A 18 44.03 31.55 40.61
N THR A 19 42.73 31.68 40.85
CA THR A 19 42.12 31.38 42.15
C THR A 19 41.86 29.88 42.25
N THR A 20 42.59 29.21 43.15
CA THR A 20 42.39 27.81 43.54
C THR A 20 41.23 27.72 44.55
N THR A 21 40.10 27.16 44.13
CA THR A 21 39.04 26.71 45.03
C THR A 21 39.15 25.22 45.25
N THR A 22 39.42 24.83 46.50
CA THR A 22 39.41 23.45 47.00
C THR A 22 37.97 22.94 47.12
N ILE A 23 37.65 21.82 46.48
CA ILE A 23 36.34 21.16 46.58
C ILE A 23 36.50 19.93 47.50
N PRO A 24 35.76 19.83 48.62
CA PRO A 24 35.78 18.63 49.45
C PRO A 24 35.02 17.47 48.80
N ALA A 25 35.52 16.27 49.04
CA ALA A 25 35.03 15.01 48.50
C ALA A 25 33.64 14.61 49.06
N PHE A 26 32.96 13.74 48.31
CA PHE A 26 31.72 13.00 48.58
C PHE A 26 30.39 13.67 48.18
N ALA A 27 30.02 13.49 46.91
CA ALA A 27 28.73 12.93 46.50
C ALA A 27 28.80 12.57 45.01
N VAL A 28 28.87 11.27 44.72
CA VAL A 28 28.72 10.75 43.35
C VAL A 28 27.23 10.83 43.00
N THR A 29 26.86 11.80 42.17
CA THR A 29 25.60 11.77 41.42
C THR A 29 25.90 12.05 39.96
N ILE A 30 25.61 11.04 39.15
CA ILE A 30 25.93 10.88 37.74
C ILE A 30 25.26 12.00 36.92
N ALA A 31 26.06 12.85 36.27
CA ALA A 31 25.58 13.74 35.23
C ALA A 31 25.33 12.91 33.96
N LEU A 32 24.06 12.61 33.67
CA LEU A 32 23.64 11.95 32.43
C LEU A 32 23.79 12.95 31.28
N LEU A 33 24.89 12.83 30.52
CA LEU A 33 25.10 13.56 29.28
C LEU A 33 24.11 13.04 28.22
N LEU A 34 23.06 13.81 27.91
CA LEU A 34 22.20 13.56 26.75
C LEU A 34 22.96 13.92 25.47
N ILE A 35 23.69 12.96 24.93
CA ILE A 35 24.15 12.99 23.54
C ILE A 35 22.94 12.62 22.68
N ILE A 36 22.19 13.61 22.20
CA ILE A 36 21.25 13.40 21.10
C ILE A 36 22.09 13.24 19.83
N ALA A 37 22.48 11.99 19.54
CA ALA A 37 22.91 11.64 18.20
C ALA A 37 21.71 11.89 17.29
N ALA A 38 21.79 12.91 16.43
CA ALA A 38 20.90 13.03 15.29
C ALA A 38 21.18 11.83 14.39
N VAL A 39 20.49 10.71 14.66
CA VAL A 39 20.51 9.54 13.79
C VAL A 39 19.86 10.02 12.50
N PRO A 40 20.57 10.06 11.36
CA PRO A 40 19.88 10.26 10.09
C PRO A 40 18.79 9.19 10.03
N ALA A 41 17.56 9.58 9.71
CA ALA A 41 16.48 8.63 9.49
C ALA A 41 16.90 7.71 8.34
N ILE A 42 17.60 6.63 8.68
CA ILE A 42 17.75 5.48 7.82
C ILE A 42 16.31 5.02 7.69
N ALA A 43 15.72 5.24 6.52
CA ALA A 43 14.55 4.51 6.10
C ALA A 43 14.96 3.04 6.21
N LEU A 44 14.66 2.43 7.36
CA LEU A 44 14.75 0.99 7.50
C LEU A 44 13.89 0.47 6.36
N PRO A 45 14.41 -0.39 5.46
CA PRO A 45 13.51 -1.17 4.64
C PRO A 45 12.55 -1.79 5.65
N SER A 46 11.27 -1.46 5.52
CA SER A 46 10.21 -2.09 6.31
C SER A 46 10.55 -3.57 6.38
N PRO A 47 10.59 -4.20 7.57
CA PRO A 47 10.91 -5.61 7.65
C PRO A 47 10.06 -6.31 6.59
N ALA A 48 10.72 -7.09 5.73
CA ALA A 48 10.04 -7.88 4.73
C ALA A 48 9.11 -8.83 5.47
N PHE A 49 7.90 -8.36 5.75
CA PHE A 49 6.82 -9.22 6.18
C PHE A 49 6.44 -10.00 4.93
N ALA A 50 6.94 -11.23 4.86
CA ALA A 50 6.31 -12.30 4.09
C ALA A 50 4.98 -12.72 4.75
N ALA A 51 4.21 -11.76 5.25
CA ALA A 51 2.94 -11.97 5.93
C ALA A 51 1.83 -11.36 5.06
N THR A 52 0.91 -12.22 4.65
CA THR A 52 -0.33 -11.81 4.01
C THR A 52 -1.20 -11.09 5.04
N PHE A 53 -1.69 -9.90 4.71
CA PHE A 53 -2.67 -9.19 5.53
C PHE A 53 -4.08 -9.72 5.25
N HIS A 54 -4.73 -10.29 6.25
CA HIS A 54 -6.09 -10.83 6.12
C HIS A 54 -7.14 -9.77 6.44
N ILE A 55 -8.08 -9.58 5.52
CA ILE A 55 -9.30 -8.80 5.74
C ILE A 55 -10.38 -9.79 6.16
N SER A 56 -10.59 -9.92 7.47
CA SER A 56 -11.43 -10.96 8.09
C SER A 56 -12.59 -10.41 8.95
N GLY A 57 -12.62 -9.09 9.18
CA GLY A 57 -13.68 -8.42 9.92
C GLY A 57 -13.40 -6.94 10.12
N GLU A 58 -14.13 -6.33 11.06
CA GLU A 58 -14.08 -4.88 11.32
C GLU A 58 -12.68 -4.38 11.65
N ALA A 59 -12.01 -5.04 12.61
CA ALA A 59 -10.70 -4.61 13.08
C ALA A 59 -9.64 -4.64 11.97
N SER A 60 -9.57 -5.76 11.21
CA SER A 60 -8.66 -5.87 10.07
C SER A 60 -9.03 -4.91 8.95
N CYS A 61 -10.33 -4.67 8.71
CA CYS A 61 -10.75 -3.73 7.68
C CYS A 61 -10.26 -2.32 8.00
N LYS A 62 -10.55 -1.83 9.21
CA LYS A 62 -10.14 -0.49 9.66
C LYS A 62 -8.61 -0.33 9.75
N ALA A 63 -7.88 -1.43 9.86
CA ALA A 63 -6.42 -1.46 9.87
C ALA A 63 -5.79 -1.53 8.46
N LEU A 64 -6.58 -1.51 7.38
CA LEU A 64 -6.04 -1.51 6.03
C LEU A 64 -5.11 -0.30 5.80
N PRO A 65 -3.90 -0.52 5.27
CA PRO A 65 -2.95 0.56 5.00
C PRO A 65 -3.36 1.32 3.74
N LEU A 66 -4.27 2.27 3.89
CA LEU A 66 -4.71 3.15 2.82
C LEU A 66 -3.93 4.45 2.83
N SER A 67 -3.67 4.97 1.64
CA SER A 67 -3.32 6.38 1.46
C SER A 67 -4.60 7.20 1.24
N GLY A 68 -4.67 8.42 1.77
CA GLY A 68 -5.79 9.35 1.50
C GLY A 68 -7.07 9.13 2.32
N GLY A 69 -7.07 8.24 3.31
CA GLY A 69 -8.22 8.01 4.21
C GLY A 69 -8.14 6.69 4.96
N ASN A 70 -9.23 6.32 5.63
CA ASN A 70 -9.34 5.07 6.39
C ASN A 70 -10.47 4.22 5.81
N ALA A 71 -10.29 2.90 5.81
CA ALA A 71 -11.34 1.98 5.40
C ALA A 71 -12.51 2.01 6.38
N THR A 72 -13.72 1.78 5.87
CA THR A 72 -14.94 1.71 6.69
C THR A 72 -15.52 0.30 6.66
N TRP A 73 -16.13 -0.12 7.76
CA TRP A 73 -16.75 -1.44 7.88
C TRP A 73 -18.27 -1.31 8.02
N ASN A 74 -19.02 -2.08 7.24
CA ASN A 74 -20.45 -2.30 7.41
C ASN A 74 -20.68 -3.70 7.97
N SER A 75 -21.10 -3.78 9.23
CA SER A 75 -21.30 -5.03 9.96
C SER A 75 -22.49 -5.85 9.47
N SER A 76 -23.53 -5.21 8.93
CA SER A 76 -24.72 -5.91 8.44
C SER A 76 -24.46 -6.68 7.13
N GLU A 77 -23.48 -6.22 6.34
CA GLU A 77 -23.19 -6.78 5.02
C GLU A 77 -21.81 -7.43 4.93
N HIS A 78 -21.06 -7.48 6.04
CA HIS A 78 -19.66 -7.92 6.08
C HIS A 78 -18.78 -7.23 5.03
N GLN A 79 -19.03 -5.94 4.83
CA GLN A 79 -18.37 -5.14 3.80
C GLN A 79 -17.24 -4.30 4.39
N CYS A 80 -16.04 -4.47 3.82
CA CYS A 80 -14.93 -3.56 4.03
C CYS A 80 -14.83 -2.62 2.83
N ALA A 81 -14.98 -1.31 3.04
CA ALA A 81 -14.96 -0.33 1.96
C ALA A 81 -13.71 0.54 1.99
N ILE A 82 -13.02 0.61 0.85
CA ILE A 82 -12.00 1.61 0.53
C ILE A 82 -12.76 2.83 0.00
N PRO A 83 -12.79 3.96 0.71
CA PRO A 83 -13.59 5.12 0.29
C PRO A 83 -13.00 5.81 -0.94
N ALA A 84 -13.83 6.59 -1.63
CA ALA A 84 -13.38 7.44 -2.73
C ALA A 84 -12.28 8.41 -2.28
N GLY A 85 -11.29 8.64 -3.13
CA GLY A 85 -10.11 9.45 -2.81
C GLY A 85 -9.03 8.75 -1.99
N SER A 86 -9.28 7.52 -1.51
CA SER A 86 -8.25 6.67 -0.90
C SER A 86 -7.69 5.64 -1.87
N ALA A 87 -6.46 5.16 -1.60
CA ALA A 87 -5.84 4.11 -2.38
C ALA A 87 -5.18 3.05 -1.51
N LEU A 88 -5.47 1.77 -1.79
CA LEU A 88 -4.73 0.62 -1.31
C LEU A 88 -3.63 0.30 -2.32
N ALA A 89 -2.37 0.40 -1.91
CA ALA A 89 -1.22 0.09 -2.77
C ALA A 89 -0.48 -1.14 -2.26
N LEU A 90 -0.32 -2.14 -3.12
CA LEU A 90 0.46 -3.34 -2.87
C LEU A 90 1.67 -3.31 -3.80
N SER A 91 2.86 -3.57 -3.27
CA SER A 91 4.10 -3.60 -4.03
C SER A 91 5.11 -4.54 -3.36
N GLY A 92 6.18 -4.90 -4.07
CA GLY A 92 7.20 -5.78 -3.51
C GLY A 92 6.60 -7.14 -3.16
N ASN A 93 6.78 -7.64 -1.93
CA ASN A 93 6.21 -8.93 -1.51
C ASN A 93 4.91 -8.77 -0.68
N SER A 94 4.27 -7.60 -0.72
CA SER A 94 3.02 -7.36 0.03
C SER A 94 1.88 -8.21 -0.53
N ALA A 95 1.19 -8.91 0.35
CA ALA A 95 0.03 -9.70 0.01
C ALA A 95 -1.18 -9.33 0.88
N ILE A 96 -2.36 -9.33 0.31
CA ILE A 96 -3.62 -9.33 1.06
C ILE A 96 -4.43 -10.59 0.77
N ALA A 97 -5.23 -11.01 1.75
CA ALA A 97 -6.25 -12.02 1.59
C ALA A 97 -7.61 -11.43 1.98
N VAL A 98 -8.60 -11.55 1.10
CA VAL A 98 -10.00 -11.29 1.43
C VAL A 98 -10.59 -12.60 1.91
N ASP A 99 -10.91 -12.69 3.19
CA ASP A 99 -11.37 -13.94 3.79
C ASP A 99 -12.83 -14.26 3.41
N SER A 100 -13.20 -15.52 3.60
CA SER A 100 -14.53 -16.02 3.21
C SER A 100 -15.66 -15.22 3.87
N GLY A 101 -16.71 -14.90 3.09
CA GLY A 101 -17.86 -14.13 3.55
C GLY A 101 -17.62 -12.61 3.60
N ILE A 102 -16.41 -12.14 3.29
CA ILE A 102 -16.08 -10.71 3.25
C ILE A 102 -16.27 -10.16 1.85
N VAL A 103 -16.84 -8.95 1.78
CA VAL A 103 -16.91 -8.18 0.54
C VAL A 103 -16.01 -6.96 0.65
N LEU A 104 -14.92 -6.93 -0.12
CA LEU A 104 -14.06 -5.75 -0.25
C LEU A 104 -14.64 -4.82 -1.32
N VAL A 105 -15.20 -3.69 -0.91
CA VAL A 105 -15.77 -2.68 -1.79
C VAL A 105 -14.72 -1.60 -2.08
N ASN A 106 -14.27 -1.50 -3.32
CA ASN A 106 -13.37 -0.44 -3.74
C ASN A 106 -14.14 0.73 -4.36
N GLN A 107 -14.24 1.87 -3.67
CA GLN A 107 -14.76 3.12 -4.22
C GLN A 107 -13.64 4.12 -4.58
N GLY A 108 -12.41 3.83 -4.14
CA GLY A 108 -11.21 4.60 -4.44
C GLY A 108 -10.35 3.88 -5.47
N ALA A 109 -9.10 3.58 -5.10
CA ALA A 109 -8.17 2.84 -5.95
C ALA A 109 -7.58 1.61 -5.25
N ILE A 110 -7.46 0.50 -6.00
CA ILE A 110 -6.58 -0.63 -5.66
C ILE A 110 -5.45 -0.63 -6.69
N GLN A 111 -4.21 -0.51 -6.22
CA GLN A 111 -3.01 -0.58 -7.04
C GLN A 111 -2.21 -1.81 -6.64
N ASN A 112 -2.46 -2.94 -7.33
CA ASN A 112 -1.66 -4.15 -7.14
C ASN A 112 -0.46 -4.11 -8.09
N SER A 113 0.66 -3.56 -7.59
CA SER A 113 1.86 -3.36 -8.38
C SER A 113 2.72 -4.63 -8.51
N GLY A 114 3.74 -4.60 -9.37
CA GLY A 114 4.69 -5.71 -9.54
C GLY A 114 5.18 -6.31 -8.21
N GLY A 115 5.00 -7.63 -8.07
CA GLY A 115 5.28 -8.42 -6.87
C GLY A 115 4.11 -8.51 -5.86
N GLY A 116 3.17 -7.55 -5.88
CA GLY A 116 2.00 -7.57 -5.02
C GLY A 116 1.07 -8.75 -5.30
N ALA A 117 0.41 -9.25 -4.25
CA ALA A 117 -0.51 -10.37 -4.34
C ALA A 117 -1.87 -10.08 -3.67
N ILE A 118 -2.95 -10.41 -4.35
CA ILE A 118 -4.31 -10.40 -3.81
C ILE A 118 -4.85 -11.82 -3.89
N ASN A 119 -5.23 -12.39 -2.75
CA ASN A 119 -5.93 -13.67 -2.68
C ASN A 119 -7.40 -13.47 -2.29
N ILE A 120 -8.34 -14.00 -3.06
CA ILE A 120 -9.78 -13.90 -2.83
C ILE A 120 -10.28 -15.28 -2.42
N ALA A 121 -10.57 -15.48 -1.13
CA ALA A 121 -11.02 -16.77 -0.62
C ALA A 121 -12.36 -17.20 -1.24
N ALA A 122 -12.67 -18.50 -1.18
CA ALA A 122 -13.98 -19.00 -1.58
C ALA A 122 -15.10 -18.29 -0.81
N GLY A 123 -16.13 -17.82 -1.51
CA GLY A 123 -17.23 -17.05 -0.91
C GLY A 123 -16.88 -15.60 -0.54
N ALA A 124 -15.64 -15.16 -0.76
CA ALA A 124 -15.26 -13.76 -0.69
C ALA A 124 -15.49 -13.06 -2.04
N LYS A 125 -15.61 -11.72 -2.01
CA LYS A 125 -15.84 -10.92 -3.21
C LYS A 125 -15.07 -9.60 -3.17
N ILE A 126 -14.50 -9.21 -4.30
CA ILE A 126 -14.08 -7.83 -4.54
C ILE A 126 -15.14 -7.15 -5.39
N HIS A 127 -15.69 -6.05 -4.89
CA HIS A 127 -16.62 -5.20 -5.63
C HIS A 127 -15.91 -3.89 -6.02
N ASN A 128 -15.44 -3.82 -7.25
CA ASN A 128 -14.77 -2.65 -7.77
C ASN A 128 -15.76 -1.64 -8.34
N LYS A 129 -15.95 -0.52 -7.65
CA LYS A 129 -16.70 0.67 -8.13
C LYS A 129 -15.79 1.83 -8.54
N GLY A 130 -14.54 1.81 -8.07
CA GLY A 130 -13.49 2.77 -8.42
C GLY A 130 -12.53 2.21 -9.47
N THR A 131 -11.23 2.38 -9.24
CA THR A 131 -10.17 1.86 -10.13
C THR A 131 -9.43 0.69 -9.50
N PHE A 132 -9.24 -0.39 -10.25
CA PHE A 132 -8.41 -1.52 -9.87
C PHE A 132 -7.36 -1.75 -10.95
N ASP A 133 -6.12 -1.33 -10.67
CA ASP A 133 -4.96 -1.54 -11.52
C ASP A 133 -4.16 -2.75 -11.02
N ASN A 134 -4.07 -3.78 -11.85
CA ASN A 134 -3.31 -4.99 -11.58
C ASN A 134 -2.11 -5.13 -12.53
N THR A 135 -0.93 -4.91 -11.98
CA THR A 135 0.37 -5.29 -12.58
C THR A 135 1.10 -6.36 -11.74
N GLY A 136 0.48 -6.82 -10.65
CA GLY A 136 0.91 -7.96 -9.82
C GLY A 136 0.08 -9.22 -10.05
N LYS A 137 -0.14 -10.01 -9.00
CA LYS A 137 -0.94 -11.24 -9.05
C LYS A 137 -2.25 -11.07 -8.29
N VAL A 138 -3.35 -11.44 -8.93
CA VAL A 138 -4.63 -11.69 -8.27
C VAL A 138 -4.97 -13.15 -8.44
N GLY A 139 -5.45 -13.81 -7.39
CA GLY A 139 -5.94 -15.16 -7.52
C GLY A 139 -6.88 -15.58 -6.40
N GLY A 140 -7.30 -16.84 -6.44
CA GLY A 140 -8.17 -17.42 -5.43
C GLY A 140 -9.37 -18.13 -6.06
N SER A 141 -10.43 -18.29 -5.29
CA SER A 141 -11.67 -18.99 -5.70
C SER A 141 -12.93 -18.21 -5.37
N GLY A 142 -12.80 -16.96 -4.91
CA GLY A 142 -13.91 -16.00 -4.78
C GLY A 142 -14.24 -15.30 -6.10
N SER A 143 -14.91 -14.16 -6.03
CA SER A 143 -15.36 -13.44 -7.23
C SER A 143 -14.91 -11.98 -7.29
N ILE A 144 -14.87 -11.44 -8.51
CA ILE A 144 -14.67 -10.02 -8.77
C ILE A 144 -15.91 -9.50 -9.50
N LEU A 145 -16.57 -8.51 -8.92
CA LEU A 145 -17.61 -7.71 -9.57
C LEU A 145 -17.02 -6.35 -9.91
N ASN A 146 -17.01 -6.00 -11.19
CA ASN A 146 -16.50 -4.73 -11.70
C ASN A 146 -17.64 -3.84 -12.20
N ASP A 147 -17.98 -2.82 -11.43
CA ASP A 147 -18.85 -1.69 -11.82
C ASP A 147 -18.05 -0.45 -12.25
N GLY A 148 -16.76 -0.40 -11.92
CA GLY A 148 -15.82 0.69 -12.23
C GLY A 148 -14.83 0.32 -13.32
N VAL A 149 -13.56 0.69 -13.14
CA VAL A 149 -12.48 0.40 -14.08
C VAL A 149 -11.55 -0.67 -13.50
N LEU A 150 -11.37 -1.77 -14.23
CA LEU A 150 -10.41 -2.82 -13.91
C LEU A 150 -9.40 -2.94 -15.06
N ASN A 151 -8.14 -2.63 -14.77
CA ASN A 151 -7.04 -2.75 -15.71
C ASN A 151 -6.14 -3.92 -15.28
N ASN A 152 -6.07 -4.96 -16.09
CA ASN A 152 -5.17 -6.09 -15.89
C ASN A 152 -4.04 -6.08 -16.91
N ALA A 153 -2.83 -5.80 -16.46
CA ALA A 153 -1.61 -5.93 -17.26
C ALA A 153 -0.72 -7.12 -16.85
N ALA A 154 -1.13 -7.85 -15.81
CA ALA A 154 -0.43 -9.04 -15.31
C ALA A 154 -1.40 -10.22 -15.20
N THR A 155 -1.47 -10.91 -14.06
CA THR A 155 -2.26 -12.14 -13.93
C THR A 155 -3.43 -11.97 -12.97
N ILE A 156 -4.62 -12.34 -13.43
CA ILE A 156 -5.78 -12.65 -12.62
C ILE A 156 -6.11 -14.13 -12.80
N ALA A 157 -6.06 -14.91 -11.72
CA ALA A 157 -6.27 -16.36 -11.73
C ALA A 157 -7.33 -16.78 -10.71
N ILE A 158 -8.60 -16.69 -11.09
CA ILE A 158 -9.75 -17.03 -10.25
C ILE A 158 -10.27 -18.42 -10.64
N SER A 159 -10.19 -19.40 -9.75
CA SER A 159 -10.69 -20.75 -10.03
C SER A 159 -12.20 -20.85 -9.79
N SER A 160 -12.86 -21.73 -10.54
CA SER A 160 -14.24 -22.17 -10.26
C SER A 160 -14.38 -22.63 -8.80
N PRO A 161 -15.51 -22.32 -8.12
CA PRO A 161 -16.73 -21.70 -8.64
C PRO A 161 -16.67 -20.18 -8.79
N GLY A 162 -15.55 -19.56 -8.43
CA GLY A 162 -15.31 -18.13 -8.60
C GLY A 162 -15.33 -17.68 -10.06
N GLY A 163 -15.49 -16.37 -10.26
CA GLY A 163 -15.57 -15.78 -11.59
C GLY A 163 -15.38 -14.26 -11.58
N ILE A 164 -15.42 -13.69 -12.77
CA ILE A 164 -15.36 -12.25 -12.98
C ILE A 164 -16.67 -11.82 -13.65
N GLU A 165 -17.32 -10.83 -13.06
CA GLU A 165 -18.48 -10.16 -13.64
C GLU A 165 -18.10 -8.71 -13.94
N ASN A 166 -18.06 -8.36 -15.23
CA ASN A 166 -17.95 -6.98 -15.67
C ASN A 166 -19.35 -6.43 -15.90
N ALA A 167 -19.87 -5.70 -14.92
CA ALA A 167 -21.23 -5.20 -14.92
C ALA A 167 -21.44 -4.11 -15.98
N LYS A 168 -22.68 -3.66 -16.15
CA LYS A 168 -23.10 -2.77 -17.25
C LYS A 168 -22.29 -1.46 -17.34
N THR A 169 -21.89 -0.88 -16.21
CA THR A 169 -21.05 0.33 -16.16
C THR A 169 -19.56 0.02 -16.13
N GLY A 170 -19.20 -1.25 -15.96
CA GLY A 170 -17.84 -1.72 -15.81
C GLY A 170 -17.05 -1.61 -17.11
N ILE A 171 -15.80 -1.18 -16.97
CA ILE A 171 -14.77 -1.25 -18.01
C ILE A 171 -13.70 -2.23 -17.54
N LEU A 172 -13.51 -3.31 -18.30
CA LEU A 172 -12.46 -4.29 -18.07
C LEU A 172 -11.45 -4.23 -19.21
N SER A 173 -10.23 -3.82 -18.92
CA SER A 173 -9.12 -3.79 -19.86
C SER A 173 -8.12 -4.87 -19.52
N ASN A 174 -7.91 -5.83 -20.40
CA ASN A 174 -6.95 -6.91 -20.24
C ASN A 174 -5.85 -6.86 -21.31
N SER A 175 -4.62 -6.58 -20.89
CA SER A 175 -3.41 -6.76 -21.69
C SER A 175 -2.51 -7.88 -21.17
N GLY A 176 -2.85 -8.47 -20.02
CA GLY A 176 -2.16 -9.61 -19.42
C GLY A 176 -2.91 -10.93 -19.60
N PHE A 177 -2.99 -11.72 -18.53
CA PHE A 177 -3.65 -13.02 -18.48
C PHE A 177 -4.82 -12.99 -17.49
N ILE A 178 -6.00 -13.36 -17.97
CA ILE A 178 -7.15 -13.68 -17.14
C ILE A 178 -7.43 -15.16 -17.30
N HIS A 179 -7.29 -15.89 -16.20
CA HIS A 179 -7.73 -17.28 -16.07
C HIS A 179 -8.86 -17.32 -15.06
N THR A 180 -10.08 -17.62 -15.48
CA THR A 180 -11.25 -17.51 -14.62
C THR A 180 -12.13 -18.77 -14.65
N GLY A 181 -12.92 -19.00 -13.60
CA GLY A 181 -13.95 -20.04 -13.59
C GLY A 181 -15.04 -19.70 -14.61
N SER A 182 -15.66 -18.53 -14.47
CA SER A 182 -16.57 -17.94 -15.45
C SER A 182 -16.24 -16.47 -15.72
N LEU A 183 -16.70 -15.96 -16.86
CA LEU A 183 -16.65 -14.53 -17.20
C LEU A 183 -18.01 -14.08 -17.73
N ALA A 184 -18.63 -13.13 -17.05
CA ALA A 184 -19.81 -12.44 -17.55
C ALA A 184 -19.46 -11.00 -17.90
N ASN A 185 -19.80 -10.55 -19.11
CA ASN A 185 -19.60 -9.18 -19.55
C ASN A 185 -20.93 -8.53 -19.97
N ALA A 186 -21.42 -7.60 -19.16
CA ALA A 186 -22.51 -6.70 -19.49
C ALA A 186 -22.03 -5.28 -19.83
N GLY A 187 -20.79 -4.93 -19.46
CA GLY A 187 -20.16 -3.64 -19.73
C GLY A 187 -19.29 -3.63 -20.98
N THR A 188 -18.16 -2.94 -20.89
CA THR A 188 -17.15 -2.89 -21.96
C THR A 188 -15.92 -3.68 -21.58
N LEU A 189 -15.49 -4.59 -22.45
CA LEU A 189 -14.30 -5.39 -22.29
C LEU A 189 -13.34 -5.15 -23.45
N PHE A 190 -12.13 -4.68 -23.14
CA PHE A 190 -11.01 -4.59 -24.07
C PHE A 190 -10.04 -5.72 -23.78
N ASN A 191 -9.75 -6.56 -24.76
CA ASN A 191 -8.77 -7.63 -24.61
C ASN A 191 -7.70 -7.53 -25.69
N SER A 192 -6.46 -7.23 -25.28
CA SER A 192 -5.26 -7.39 -26.09
C SER A 192 -4.36 -8.53 -25.59
N GLY A 193 -4.67 -9.09 -24.42
CA GLY A 193 -3.97 -10.23 -23.83
C GLY A 193 -4.69 -11.56 -24.05
N VAL A 194 -4.67 -12.41 -23.03
CA VAL A 194 -5.32 -13.73 -23.02
C VAL A 194 -6.42 -13.76 -21.96
N ILE A 195 -7.60 -14.22 -22.37
CA ILE A 195 -8.69 -14.61 -21.48
C ILE A 195 -8.95 -16.10 -21.69
N ASP A 196 -8.89 -16.87 -20.61
CA ASP A 196 -9.19 -18.30 -20.58
C ASP A 196 -10.22 -18.56 -19.47
N SER A 197 -11.45 -18.86 -19.88
CA SER A 197 -12.53 -19.24 -18.97
C SER A 197 -12.66 -20.75 -18.93
N LYS A 198 -12.75 -21.34 -17.73
CA LYS A 198 -12.86 -22.79 -17.54
C LYS A 198 -14.27 -23.34 -17.67
N SER A 199 -15.30 -22.51 -17.51
CA SER A 199 -16.70 -22.94 -17.54
C SER A 199 -17.44 -22.36 -18.74
N HIS A 200 -17.56 -21.04 -18.81
CA HIS A 200 -18.28 -20.37 -19.89
C HIS A 200 -17.94 -18.88 -19.92
N ILE A 201 -18.25 -18.23 -21.04
CA ILE A 201 -18.20 -16.78 -21.19
C ILE A 201 -19.58 -16.31 -21.65
N GLU A 202 -20.20 -15.42 -20.89
CA GLU A 202 -21.43 -14.73 -21.29
C GLU A 202 -21.11 -13.29 -21.67
N ASN A 203 -21.66 -12.83 -22.79
CA ASN A 203 -21.54 -11.45 -23.19
C ASN A 203 -22.90 -10.88 -23.58
N SER A 204 -23.36 -9.89 -22.81
CA SER A 204 -24.48 -9.01 -23.14
C SER A 204 -24.04 -7.56 -23.40
N GLY A 205 -22.75 -7.27 -23.18
CA GLY A 205 -22.12 -5.97 -23.43
C GLY A 205 -21.27 -5.92 -24.70
N THR A 206 -20.26 -5.06 -24.68
CA THR A 206 -19.30 -4.88 -25.78
C THR A 206 -17.98 -5.58 -25.49
N ILE A 207 -17.48 -6.35 -26.46
CA ILE A 207 -16.13 -6.91 -26.45
C ILE A 207 -15.35 -6.35 -27.64
N VAL A 208 -14.21 -5.72 -27.36
CA VAL A 208 -13.19 -5.37 -28.35
C VAL A 208 -12.00 -6.28 -28.12
N ASN A 209 -11.87 -7.30 -28.97
CA ASN A 209 -10.83 -8.31 -28.84
C ASN A 209 -9.76 -8.15 -29.94
N GLY A 210 -8.56 -7.74 -29.54
CA GLY A 210 -7.33 -7.86 -30.33
C GLY A 210 -6.40 -9.00 -29.86
N GLY A 211 -6.77 -9.69 -28.77
CA GLY A 211 -6.02 -10.81 -28.19
C GLY A 211 -6.71 -12.17 -28.38
N THR A 212 -6.52 -13.06 -27.42
CA THR A 212 -7.13 -14.41 -27.41
C THR A 212 -8.20 -14.52 -26.34
N ILE A 213 -9.35 -15.12 -26.70
CA ILE A 213 -10.41 -15.51 -25.77
C ILE A 213 -10.68 -17.00 -25.96
N LYS A 214 -10.63 -17.77 -24.88
CA LYS A 214 -10.95 -19.20 -24.83
C LYS A 214 -12.07 -19.44 -23.83
N SER A 215 -13.01 -20.28 -24.24
CA SER A 215 -14.10 -20.83 -23.45
C SER A 215 -14.22 -22.31 -23.85
N PRO A 216 -14.71 -23.19 -22.95
CA PRO A 216 -15.02 -24.57 -23.32
C PRO A 216 -16.09 -24.65 -24.40
#